data_AF-A0A7K1YTB1-F1
#
_entry.id   AF-A0A7K1YTB1-F1
#
_cell.length_a   1.000
_cell.length_b   1.000
_cell.length_c   1.000
_cell.angle_alpha   90.00
_cell.angle_beta   90.00
_cell.angle_gamma   90.00
#
_symmetry.space_group_name_H-M   'P 1'
#
loop_
_entity.id
_entity.type
_entity.pdbx_description
1 polymer ?
#
loop_
_entity_poly.entity_id
_entity_poly.type
_entity_poly.pdbx_seq_one_letter_code
_entity_poly.pdbx_strand_id
1 'polypeptide(L)'
;MSLWMRWLDFRALRDLLLLLGEHPQGLGASELEKLATDEGVLLRRDGRPYARSIHYHHRRTLERLGLIEKQGARFALSHSNPETRALTARTRIGERLQPAEKEAFANSALRNRDCHHVFFAHFLPAREPVFDVTTFVERGHAVEVAVQSHVAQEAGAGGGEGRHRGRNRSKRVAIRAAEADEWTAFDGAEAVQAIHFGLRSWCADQLGFLDVAYKPDGTYTTYPKHIAALLSDHDLAVRMFAGLQFTDDWATVRIPEYALAVGIEHRVSIEQTKGVLRGWLTAHPGLVSGVPTRVGFITAGLPESQHDLALKRYLKSSSGAYLSHIHIHRSLCWHVQNRVMQP
;
A
#
# COMPACT_ATOMS: atom_id res chain seq x y z
N MET A 1 -0.77 -5.33 -23.18
CA MET A 1 -0.91 -5.19 -21.71
C MET A 1 -2.02 -4.19 -21.45
N SER A 2 -3.05 -4.54 -20.68
CA SER A 2 -4.20 -3.65 -20.40
C SER A 2 -4.11 -3.17 -18.96
N LEU A 3 -4.14 -1.86 -18.72
CA LEU A 3 -4.09 -1.27 -17.38
C LEU A 3 -5.51 -1.12 -16.84
N TRP A 4 -6.04 -2.21 -16.28
CA TRP A 4 -7.46 -2.36 -15.96
C TRP A 4 -7.79 -2.10 -14.48
N MET A 5 -6.81 -1.92 -13.61
CA MET A 5 -7.03 -1.71 -12.18
C MET A 5 -7.67 -0.35 -11.91
N ARG A 6 -8.60 -0.33 -10.96
CA ARG A 6 -9.39 0.83 -10.56
C ARG A 6 -9.53 0.85 -9.05
N TRP A 7 -9.89 2.01 -8.50
CA TRP A 7 -10.32 2.10 -7.11
C TRP A 7 -11.62 1.29 -6.92
N LEU A 8 -11.57 0.27 -6.07
CA LEU A 8 -12.65 -0.66 -5.76
C LEU A 8 -12.58 -1.05 -4.29
N ASP A 9 -13.70 -1.48 -3.72
CA ASP A 9 -13.76 -2.03 -2.35
C ASP A 9 -13.61 -3.55 -2.40
N PHE A 10 -12.51 -4.09 -1.89
CA PHE A 10 -12.26 -5.53 -1.85
C PHE A 10 -13.25 -6.28 -0.96
N ARG A 11 -13.87 -5.62 0.02
CA ARG A 11 -14.99 -6.20 0.76
C ARG A 11 -16.18 -6.43 -0.16
N ALA A 12 -16.50 -5.46 -1.01
CA ALA A 12 -17.59 -5.63 -1.98
C ALA A 12 -17.27 -6.71 -3.02
N LEU A 13 -15.99 -6.85 -3.44
CA LEU A 13 -15.56 -7.98 -4.28
C LEU A 13 -15.81 -9.32 -3.59
N ARG A 14 -15.46 -9.44 -2.30
CA ARG A 14 -15.72 -10.66 -1.51
C ARG A 14 -17.20 -10.93 -1.34
N ASP A 15 -18.00 -9.92 -1.02
CA ASP A 15 -19.44 -10.06 -0.85
C ASP A 15 -20.12 -10.49 -2.17
N LEU A 16 -19.65 -10.00 -3.32
CA LEU A 16 -20.10 -10.49 -4.64
C LEU A 16 -19.79 -11.98 -4.86
N LEU A 17 -18.65 -12.48 -4.37
CA LEU A 17 -18.32 -13.90 -4.43
C LEU A 17 -19.25 -14.74 -3.55
N LEU A 18 -19.63 -14.23 -2.38
CA LEU A 18 -20.61 -14.90 -1.50
C LEU A 18 -21.97 -15.02 -2.18
N LEU A 19 -22.47 -13.91 -2.77
CA LEU A 19 -23.71 -13.93 -3.53
C LEU A 19 -23.67 -14.94 -4.69
N LEU A 20 -22.57 -15.00 -5.44
CA LEU A 20 -22.40 -16.00 -6.49
C LEU A 20 -22.34 -17.44 -5.95
N GLY A 21 -21.81 -17.64 -4.74
CA GLY A 21 -21.76 -18.93 -4.07
C GLY A 21 -23.15 -19.49 -3.72
N GLU A 22 -24.14 -18.62 -3.52
CA GLU A 22 -25.54 -19.00 -3.29
C GLU A 22 -26.28 -19.39 -4.59
N HIS A 23 -25.67 -19.13 -5.75
CA HIS A 23 -26.26 -19.36 -7.07
C HIS A 23 -25.33 -20.22 -7.97
N PRO A 24 -25.26 -21.55 -7.75
CA PRO A 24 -24.33 -22.43 -8.45
C PRO A 24 -24.53 -22.48 -9.98
N GLN A 25 -25.73 -22.18 -10.47
CA GLN A 25 -26.04 -22.04 -11.90
C GLN A 25 -25.46 -20.77 -12.55
N GLY A 26 -24.80 -19.92 -11.76
CA GLY A 26 -24.30 -18.61 -12.15
C GLY A 26 -25.40 -17.56 -12.32
N LEU A 27 -24.99 -16.29 -12.34
CA LEU A 27 -25.86 -15.14 -12.53
C LEU A 27 -25.46 -14.35 -13.78
N GLY A 28 -26.45 -13.86 -14.52
CA GLY A 28 -26.23 -12.86 -15.55
C GLY A 28 -25.73 -11.54 -14.97
N ALA A 29 -25.14 -10.70 -15.83
CA ALA A 29 -24.61 -9.38 -15.43
C ALA A 29 -25.64 -8.54 -14.67
N SER A 30 -26.83 -8.34 -15.25
CA SER A 30 -27.89 -7.53 -14.66
C SER A 30 -28.51 -8.17 -13.40
N GLU A 31 -28.56 -9.50 -13.34
CA GLU A 31 -29.08 -10.24 -12.19
C GLU A 31 -28.17 -10.06 -10.99
N LEU A 32 -26.85 -10.25 -11.17
CA LEU A 32 -25.85 -10.03 -10.13
C LEU A 32 -25.83 -8.56 -9.68
N GLU A 33 -25.92 -7.62 -10.61
CA GLU A 33 -25.94 -6.18 -10.28
C GLU A 33 -27.16 -5.80 -9.44
N LYS A 34 -28.33 -6.34 -9.79
CA LYS A 34 -29.57 -6.12 -9.03
C LYS A 34 -29.45 -6.73 -7.64
N LEU A 35 -29.09 -8.02 -7.56
CA LEU A 35 -28.96 -8.73 -6.29
C LEU A 35 -27.96 -8.04 -5.36
N ALA A 36 -26.78 -7.66 -5.87
CA ALA A 36 -25.78 -6.95 -5.08
C ALA A 36 -26.22 -5.54 -4.64
N THR A 37 -27.16 -4.92 -5.34
CA THR A 37 -27.76 -3.65 -4.91
C THR A 37 -28.78 -3.88 -3.80
N ASP A 38 -29.65 -4.88 -4.00
CA ASP A 38 -30.71 -5.26 -3.05
C ASP A 38 -30.12 -5.72 -1.71
N GLU A 39 -29.01 -6.44 -1.73
CA GLU A 39 -28.25 -6.93 -0.55
C GLU A 39 -27.27 -5.90 0.04
N GLY A 40 -27.28 -4.66 -0.49
CA GLY A 40 -26.49 -3.56 0.08
C GLY A 40 -24.98 -3.60 -0.21
N VAL A 41 -24.52 -4.51 -1.07
CA VAL A 41 -23.09 -4.72 -1.40
C VAL A 41 -22.53 -3.59 -2.28
N LEU A 42 -23.27 -3.21 -3.32
CA LEU A 42 -22.85 -2.18 -4.29
C LEU A 42 -23.52 -0.83 -4.04
N LEU A 43 -23.54 -0.42 -2.78
CA LEU A 43 -24.05 0.88 -2.34
C LEU A 43 -22.92 1.80 -1.88
N ARG A 44 -23.12 3.10 -2.11
CA ARG A 44 -22.34 4.17 -1.51
C ARG A 44 -22.65 4.30 -0.01
N ARG A 45 -21.84 5.09 0.70
CA ARG A 45 -22.07 5.40 2.13
C ARG A 45 -23.41 6.08 2.42
N ASP A 46 -23.97 6.79 1.44
CA ASP A 46 -25.28 7.44 1.53
C ASP A 46 -26.45 6.49 1.18
N GLY A 47 -26.18 5.20 1.00
CA GLY A 47 -27.17 4.18 0.65
C GLY A 47 -27.58 4.17 -0.82
N ARG A 48 -27.07 5.08 -1.65
CA ARG A 48 -27.39 5.09 -3.09
C ARG A 48 -26.56 4.06 -3.85
N PRO A 49 -27.10 3.42 -4.89
CA PRO A 49 -26.33 2.51 -5.73
C PRO A 49 -25.13 3.19 -6.39
N TYR A 50 -24.07 2.42 -6.63
CA TYR A 50 -22.98 2.88 -7.48
C TYR A 50 -23.45 3.08 -8.93
N ALA A 51 -22.65 3.82 -9.72
CA ALA A 51 -22.91 3.92 -11.15
C ALA A 51 -22.67 2.56 -11.83
N ARG A 52 -23.42 2.23 -12.89
CA ARG A 52 -23.26 0.96 -13.65
C ARG A 52 -21.82 0.66 -14.07
N SER A 53 -21.02 1.68 -14.39
CA SER A 53 -19.60 1.52 -14.71
C SER A 53 -18.79 0.93 -13.55
N ILE A 54 -19.10 1.29 -12.31
CA ILE A 54 -18.44 0.75 -11.11
C ILE A 54 -18.83 -0.72 -10.90
N HIS A 55 -20.09 -1.08 -11.16
CA HIS A 55 -20.53 -2.47 -11.09
C HIS A 55 -19.76 -3.34 -12.09
N TYR A 56 -19.63 -2.85 -13.33
CA TYR A 56 -18.80 -3.47 -14.36
C TYR A 56 -17.35 -3.67 -13.89
N HIS A 57 -16.74 -2.67 -13.24
CA HIS A 57 -15.36 -2.78 -12.77
C HIS A 57 -15.16 -3.79 -11.63
N HIS A 58 -16.13 -3.94 -10.72
CA HIS A 58 -16.07 -4.99 -9.70
C HIS A 58 -16.10 -6.38 -10.34
N ARG A 59 -17.08 -6.63 -11.21
CA ARG A 59 -17.20 -7.90 -11.94
C ARG A 59 -15.99 -8.21 -12.79
N ARG A 60 -15.52 -7.23 -13.57
CA ARG A 60 -14.34 -7.39 -14.43
C ARG A 60 -13.08 -7.66 -13.62
N THR A 61 -12.97 -7.10 -12.41
CA THR A 61 -11.84 -7.36 -11.52
C THR A 61 -11.86 -8.80 -11.00
N LEU A 62 -13.01 -9.30 -10.54
CA LEU A 62 -13.15 -10.71 -10.14
C LEU A 62 -12.79 -11.66 -11.29
N GLU A 63 -13.24 -11.36 -12.51
CA GLU A 63 -12.93 -12.15 -13.70
C GLU A 63 -11.44 -12.12 -14.03
N ARG A 64 -10.81 -10.93 -13.99
CA ARG A 64 -9.37 -10.76 -14.25
C ARG A 64 -8.49 -11.43 -13.20
N LEU A 65 -8.92 -11.44 -11.94
CA LEU A 65 -8.25 -12.16 -10.86
C LEU A 65 -8.50 -13.68 -10.92
N GLY A 66 -9.33 -14.15 -11.86
CA GLY A 66 -9.66 -15.56 -12.02
C GLY A 66 -10.47 -16.12 -10.85
N LEU A 67 -11.20 -15.26 -10.12
CA LEU A 67 -12.05 -15.66 -8.99
C LEU A 67 -13.45 -16.05 -9.44
N ILE A 68 -13.86 -15.53 -10.61
CA ILE A 68 -15.08 -15.92 -11.30
C ILE A 68 -14.76 -16.26 -12.75
N GLU A 69 -15.61 -17.08 -13.35
CA GLU A 69 -15.54 -17.47 -14.75
C GLU A 69 -16.85 -17.13 -15.46
N LYS A 70 -16.76 -16.92 -16.77
CA LYS A 70 -17.91 -16.63 -17.61
C LYS A 70 -18.32 -17.89 -18.37
N GLN A 71 -19.48 -18.44 -18.04
CA GLN A 71 -20.09 -19.58 -18.71
C GLN A 71 -21.26 -19.07 -19.57
N GLY A 72 -21.01 -18.90 -20.87
CA GLY A 72 -21.98 -18.26 -21.77
C GLY A 72 -22.26 -16.80 -21.37
N ALA A 73 -23.51 -16.50 -20.99
CA ALA A 73 -23.92 -15.16 -20.53
C ALA A 73 -23.88 -15.00 -19.00
N ARG A 74 -23.48 -16.03 -18.25
CA ARG A 74 -23.51 -16.07 -16.79
C ARG A 74 -22.12 -16.06 -16.18
N PHE A 75 -22.03 -15.53 -14.97
CA PHE A 75 -20.84 -15.53 -14.13
C PHE A 75 -21.04 -16.55 -13.02
N ALA A 76 -20.03 -17.38 -12.79
CA ALA A 76 -20.00 -18.39 -11.73
C ALA A 76 -18.66 -18.33 -10.99
N LEU A 77 -18.60 -18.88 -9.79
CA LEU A 77 -17.35 -18.98 -9.03
C LEU A 77 -16.35 -19.88 -9.78
N SER A 78 -15.09 -19.45 -9.82
CA SER A 78 -14.03 -20.29 -10.36
C SER A 78 -13.57 -21.30 -9.32
N HIS A 79 -13.98 -22.56 -9.48
CA HIS A 79 -13.60 -23.65 -8.58
C HIS A 79 -12.17 -24.16 -8.78
N SER A 80 -11.54 -23.82 -9.90
CA SER A 80 -10.14 -24.16 -10.20
C SER A 80 -9.15 -23.23 -9.49
N ASN A 81 -9.58 -22.02 -9.10
CA ASN A 81 -8.77 -21.11 -8.32
C ASN A 81 -8.89 -21.43 -6.81
N PRO A 82 -7.81 -21.83 -6.13
CA PRO A 82 -7.86 -22.19 -4.71
C PRO A 82 -8.26 -20.99 -3.82
N GLU A 83 -7.95 -19.76 -4.24
CA GLU A 83 -8.26 -18.55 -3.47
C GLU A 83 -9.77 -18.27 -3.42
N THR A 84 -10.52 -18.68 -4.44
CA THR A 84 -11.99 -18.56 -4.45
C THR A 84 -12.60 -19.26 -3.23
N ARG A 85 -12.09 -20.46 -2.90
CA ARG A 85 -12.60 -21.23 -1.76
C ARG A 85 -12.30 -20.55 -0.43
N ALA A 86 -11.11 -19.97 -0.28
CA ALA A 86 -10.76 -19.21 0.92
C ALA A 86 -11.67 -17.98 1.11
N LEU A 87 -12.00 -17.30 0.00
CA LEU A 87 -12.85 -16.11 0.00
C LEU A 87 -14.35 -16.39 0.20
N THR A 88 -14.81 -17.63 -0.01
CA THR A 88 -16.21 -18.02 0.19
C THR A 88 -16.45 -18.92 1.39
N ALA A 89 -15.39 -19.34 2.11
CA ALA A 89 -15.51 -20.32 3.18
C ALA A 89 -16.14 -19.78 4.47
N ARG A 90 -16.02 -18.48 4.79
CA ARG A 90 -16.31 -17.98 6.16
C ARG A 90 -16.63 -16.50 6.20
N THR A 91 -17.85 -16.08 5.88
CA THR A 91 -18.23 -14.68 6.15
C THR A 91 -19.71 -14.37 5.97
N ARG A 92 -20.18 -13.32 6.66
CA ARG A 92 -21.45 -12.63 6.37
C ARG A 92 -21.19 -11.41 5.50
N ILE A 93 -22.16 -11.04 4.67
CA ILE A 93 -22.08 -9.82 3.84
C ILE A 93 -21.79 -8.59 4.70
N GLY A 94 -20.93 -7.70 4.21
CA GLY A 94 -20.66 -6.39 4.83
C GLY A 94 -19.58 -6.39 5.93
N GLU A 95 -19.13 -7.56 6.39
CA GLU A 95 -18.03 -7.68 7.37
C GLU A 95 -16.68 -7.17 6.81
N ARG A 96 -15.76 -6.82 7.70
CA ARG A 96 -14.39 -6.44 7.28
C ARG A 96 -13.63 -7.66 6.80
N LEU A 97 -12.76 -7.47 5.81
CA LEU A 97 -11.86 -8.51 5.34
C LEU A 97 -10.92 -8.99 6.45
N GLN A 98 -10.95 -10.29 6.70
CA GLN A 98 -10.05 -11.00 7.59
C GLN A 98 -8.65 -11.16 6.96
N PRO A 99 -7.59 -11.39 7.76
CA PRO A 99 -6.24 -11.57 7.23
C PRO A 99 -6.14 -12.65 6.14
N ALA A 100 -6.82 -13.79 6.32
CA ALA A 100 -6.84 -14.87 5.33
C ALA A 100 -7.52 -14.48 4.01
N GLU A 101 -8.58 -13.67 4.05
CA GLU A 101 -9.23 -13.15 2.85
C GLU A 101 -8.32 -12.15 2.11
N LYS A 102 -7.61 -11.30 2.86
CA LYS A 102 -6.62 -10.38 2.28
C LYS A 102 -5.48 -11.12 1.60
N GLU A 103 -4.99 -12.19 2.22
CA GLU A 103 -3.98 -13.08 1.66
C GLU A 103 -4.48 -13.74 0.36
N ALA A 104 -5.70 -14.28 0.34
CA ALA A 104 -6.28 -14.90 -0.84
C ALA A 104 -6.40 -13.93 -2.03
N PHE A 105 -6.83 -12.70 -1.77
CA PHE A 105 -6.84 -11.64 -2.79
C PHE A 105 -5.43 -11.24 -3.23
N ALA A 106 -4.47 -11.12 -2.30
CA ALA A 106 -3.09 -10.79 -2.62
C ALA A 106 -2.45 -11.88 -3.51
N ASN A 107 -2.66 -13.15 -3.19
CA ASN A 107 -2.20 -14.30 -3.99
C ASN A 107 -2.81 -14.27 -5.39
N SER A 108 -4.11 -13.96 -5.50
CA SER A 108 -4.79 -13.81 -6.80
C SER A 108 -4.19 -12.67 -7.64
N ALA A 109 -3.85 -11.54 -7.00
CA ALA A 109 -3.18 -10.43 -7.68
C ALA A 109 -1.75 -10.79 -8.12
N LEU A 110 -0.98 -11.48 -7.27
CA LEU A 110 0.39 -11.92 -7.57
C LEU A 110 0.43 -12.91 -8.74
N ARG A 111 -0.55 -13.82 -8.82
CA ARG A 111 -0.70 -14.78 -9.93
C ARG A 111 -1.19 -14.14 -11.23
N ASN A 112 -1.78 -12.96 -11.17
CA ASN A 112 -2.24 -12.27 -12.37
C ASN A 112 -1.03 -11.75 -13.17
N ARG A 113 -0.87 -12.25 -14.40
CA ARG A 113 0.25 -11.90 -15.28
C ARG A 113 0.39 -10.41 -15.56
N ASP A 114 -0.72 -9.69 -15.73
CA ASP A 114 -0.68 -8.23 -15.97
C ASP A 114 -0.18 -7.52 -14.71
N CYS A 115 -0.72 -7.85 -13.53
CA CYS A 115 -0.27 -7.27 -12.27
C CYS A 115 1.21 -7.59 -11.98
N HIS A 116 1.62 -8.83 -12.24
CA HIS A 116 3.00 -9.24 -12.05
C HIS A 116 3.96 -8.40 -12.92
N HIS A 117 3.73 -8.34 -14.23
CA HIS A 117 4.63 -7.62 -15.13
C HIS A 117 4.64 -6.10 -14.89
N VAL A 118 3.50 -5.50 -14.53
CA VAL A 118 3.42 -4.03 -14.34
C VAL A 118 3.98 -3.63 -12.98
N PHE A 119 3.77 -4.42 -11.93
CA PHE A 119 4.06 -4.02 -10.54
C PHE A 119 5.05 -4.95 -9.86
N PHE A 120 4.67 -6.22 -9.68
CA PHE A 120 5.35 -7.09 -8.71
C PHE A 120 6.72 -7.57 -9.18
N ALA A 121 6.95 -7.66 -10.49
CA ALA A 121 8.25 -7.96 -11.07
C ALA A 121 9.32 -6.95 -10.62
N HIS A 122 8.95 -5.69 -10.37
CA HIS A 122 9.89 -4.66 -9.91
C HIS A 122 10.39 -4.88 -8.49
N PHE A 123 9.71 -5.68 -7.68
CA PHE A 123 10.12 -6.00 -6.32
C PHE A 123 11.02 -7.24 -6.27
N LEU A 124 11.08 -8.05 -7.33
CA LEU A 124 11.65 -9.40 -7.26
C LEU A 124 13.03 -9.46 -7.93
N PRO A 125 14.03 -10.11 -7.29
CA PRO A 125 15.30 -10.39 -7.94
C PRO A 125 15.08 -11.14 -9.24
N ALA A 126 15.78 -10.76 -10.31
CA ALA A 126 15.67 -11.34 -11.65
C ALA A 126 14.23 -11.33 -12.25
N ARG A 127 13.27 -10.62 -11.64
CA ARG A 127 11.87 -10.54 -12.06
C ARG A 127 11.17 -11.90 -12.14
N GLU A 128 11.62 -12.87 -11.34
CA GLU A 128 11.00 -14.19 -11.29
C GLU A 128 9.58 -14.11 -10.71
N PRO A 129 8.61 -14.85 -11.27
CA PRO A 129 7.26 -14.83 -10.74
C PRO A 129 7.17 -15.54 -9.39
N VAL A 130 6.49 -14.87 -8.46
CA VAL A 130 6.10 -15.41 -7.15
C VAL A 130 4.57 -15.37 -7.06
N PHE A 131 3.98 -16.43 -6.51
CA PHE A 131 2.54 -16.71 -6.60
C PHE A 131 1.82 -16.77 -5.26
N ASP A 132 2.54 -16.45 -4.18
CA ASP A 132 2.05 -16.38 -2.82
C ASP A 132 2.66 -15.18 -2.08
N VAL A 133 1.89 -14.59 -1.18
CA VAL A 133 2.26 -13.36 -0.47
C VAL A 133 3.46 -13.57 0.45
N THR A 134 3.58 -14.75 1.08
CA THR A 134 4.66 -15.07 2.02
C THR A 134 6.02 -14.99 1.33
N THR A 135 6.19 -15.75 0.25
CA THR A 135 7.40 -15.75 -0.56
C THR A 135 7.67 -14.37 -1.17
N PHE A 136 6.62 -13.63 -1.55
CA PHE A 136 6.77 -12.27 -2.08
C PHE A 136 7.31 -11.30 -1.02
N VAL A 137 6.84 -11.39 0.22
CA VAL A 137 7.33 -10.56 1.34
C VAL A 137 8.78 -10.89 1.70
N GLU A 138 9.14 -12.17 1.70
CA GLU A 138 10.50 -12.61 2.02
C GLU A 138 11.52 -12.16 0.96
N ARG A 139 11.21 -12.41 -0.32
CA ARG A 139 12.15 -12.17 -1.44
C ARG A 139 12.11 -10.75 -1.99
N GLY A 140 11.01 -10.03 -1.79
CA GLY A 140 10.79 -8.76 -2.45
C GLY A 140 11.60 -7.60 -1.84
N HIS A 141 12.26 -6.79 -2.65
CA HIS A 141 12.96 -5.58 -2.19
C HIS A 141 12.07 -4.34 -2.27
N ALA A 142 12.51 -3.24 -1.67
CA ALA A 142 11.81 -1.96 -1.78
C ALA A 142 11.94 -1.38 -3.20
N VAL A 143 10.86 -0.76 -3.67
CA VAL A 143 10.84 -0.06 -4.97
C VAL A 143 10.53 1.41 -4.77
N GLU A 144 11.02 2.23 -5.68
CA GLU A 144 10.69 3.65 -5.75
C GLU A 144 9.72 3.91 -6.90
N VAL A 145 8.76 4.79 -6.64
CA VAL A 145 7.76 5.19 -7.61
C VAL A 145 7.74 6.70 -7.72
N ALA A 146 7.94 7.19 -8.95
CA ALA A 146 7.87 8.60 -9.29
C ALA A 146 6.62 8.85 -10.13
N VAL A 147 5.76 9.76 -9.68
CA VAL A 147 4.61 10.23 -10.46
C VAL A 147 4.95 11.61 -11.01
N GLN A 148 5.37 11.67 -12.26
CA GLN A 148 5.65 12.92 -12.94
C GLN A 148 4.34 13.53 -13.44
N SER A 149 3.69 14.30 -12.57
CA SER A 149 2.70 15.28 -12.97
C SER A 149 3.36 16.65 -13.00
N HIS A 150 3.81 17.08 -14.19
CA HIS A 150 4.40 18.39 -14.48
C HIS A 150 5.81 18.65 -13.93
N VAL A 151 6.82 18.24 -14.69
CA VAL A 151 8.05 19.04 -14.82
C VAL A 151 8.13 19.48 -16.28
N ALA A 152 7.64 20.69 -16.55
CA ALA A 152 7.92 21.42 -17.78
C ALA A 152 8.76 22.64 -17.40
N GLN A 153 9.99 22.37 -16.99
CA GLN A 153 11.11 23.28 -16.74
C GLN A 153 12.26 22.29 -16.50
N GLU A 154 13.19 22.01 -17.40
CA GLU A 154 14.06 22.94 -18.12
C GLU A 154 14.48 22.31 -19.45
N ALA A 155 14.26 23.02 -20.54
CA ALA A 155 15.06 22.95 -21.77
C ALA A 155 14.76 24.24 -22.56
N GLY A 156 15.01 25.37 -21.91
CA GLY A 156 15.03 26.68 -22.52
C GLY A 156 16.48 27.10 -22.72
N ALA A 157 17.10 26.62 -23.80
CA ALA A 157 18.31 27.21 -24.36
C ALA A 157 18.29 26.95 -25.88
N GLY A 158 17.50 27.74 -26.59
CA GLY A 158 17.40 27.66 -28.04
C GLY A 158 16.19 28.43 -28.54
N GLY A 159 16.42 29.68 -28.94
CA GLY A 159 15.40 30.57 -29.49
C GLY A 159 14.74 30.00 -30.74
N GLY A 160 13.45 30.25 -30.88
CA GLY A 160 12.68 29.88 -32.05
C GLY A 160 11.21 30.21 -31.85
N GLU A 161 10.80 31.39 -32.32
CA GLU A 161 9.40 31.74 -32.50
C GLU A 161 8.75 30.72 -33.44
N GLY A 162 7.80 29.95 -32.93
CA GLY A 162 7.09 28.95 -33.71
C GLY A 162 5.78 28.57 -33.03
N ARG A 163 4.69 29.21 -33.44
CA ARG A 163 3.31 28.74 -33.21
C ARG A 163 3.20 27.28 -33.65
N HIS A 164 2.84 26.36 -32.75
CA HIS A 164 1.84 25.31 -32.97
C HIS A 164 1.76 24.28 -31.81
N ARG A 165 0.50 23.89 -31.54
CA ARG A 165 0.02 22.70 -30.81
C ARG A 165 0.12 22.72 -29.28
N GLY A 166 -1.06 22.83 -28.66
CA GLY A 166 -1.27 22.53 -27.25
C GLY A 166 -0.64 21.19 -26.90
N ARG A 167 0.43 21.25 -26.09
CA ARG A 167 1.07 20.07 -25.51
C ARG A 167 0.05 19.38 -24.62
N ASN A 168 -0.53 18.30 -25.11
CA ASN A 168 -1.17 17.30 -24.28
C ASN A 168 -0.10 16.78 -23.32
N ARG A 169 -0.12 17.28 -22.09
CA ARG A 169 0.87 16.96 -21.07
C ARG A 169 0.61 15.51 -20.64
N SER A 170 1.31 14.56 -21.25
CA SER A 170 1.19 13.14 -20.90
C SER A 170 1.66 12.95 -19.47
N LYS A 171 0.75 12.51 -18.59
CA LYS A 171 1.13 12.08 -17.24
C LYS A 171 1.97 10.82 -17.38
N ARG A 172 3.10 10.78 -16.66
CA ARG A 172 4.02 9.65 -16.66
C ARG A 172 4.20 9.16 -15.23
N VAL A 173 4.30 7.85 -15.07
CA VAL A 173 4.70 7.21 -13.82
C VAL A 173 5.87 6.30 -14.11
N ALA A 174 6.82 6.25 -13.20
CA ALA A 174 8.00 5.41 -13.32
C ALA A 174 8.20 4.60 -12.04
N ILE A 175 8.64 3.35 -12.19
CA ILE A 175 8.95 2.43 -11.11
C ILE A 175 10.39 1.96 -11.29
N ARG A 176 11.16 1.90 -10.20
CA ARG A 176 12.46 1.22 -10.18
C ARG A 176 12.64 0.43 -8.89
N ALA A 177 13.43 -0.62 -8.96
CA ALA A 177 14.00 -1.19 -7.74
C ALA A 177 14.85 -0.12 -7.04
N ALA A 178 14.87 -0.09 -5.70
CA ALA A 178 15.62 0.93 -4.96
C ALA A 178 17.13 0.91 -5.28
N GLU A 179 17.66 -0.25 -5.67
CA GLU A 179 19.07 -0.47 -6.02
C GLU A 179 19.36 -0.37 -7.53
N ALA A 180 18.32 -0.16 -8.36
CA ALA A 180 18.50 -0.07 -9.81
C ALA A 180 18.69 1.38 -10.27
N ASP A 181 19.57 1.57 -11.25
CA ASP A 181 19.77 2.88 -11.88
C ASP A 181 18.66 3.21 -12.89
N GLU A 182 18.02 2.18 -13.46
CA GLU A 182 17.05 2.33 -14.53
C GLU A 182 15.60 2.42 -14.05
N TRP A 183 14.89 3.43 -14.57
CA TRP A 183 13.46 3.60 -14.37
C TRP A 183 12.66 2.90 -15.47
N THR A 184 11.71 2.05 -15.08
CA THR A 184 10.68 1.55 -16.00
C THR A 184 9.53 2.55 -16.04
N ALA A 185 9.32 3.16 -17.20
CA ALA A 185 8.33 4.20 -17.38
C ALA A 185 7.05 3.69 -18.05
N PHE A 186 5.93 4.27 -17.62
CA PHE A 186 4.62 4.02 -18.17
C PHE A 186 3.92 5.35 -18.47
N ASP A 187 3.46 5.48 -19.71
CA ASP A 187 2.83 6.70 -20.21
C ASP A 187 1.31 6.60 -20.19
N GLY A 188 0.66 7.74 -19.96
CA GLY A 188 -0.78 7.89 -20.07
C GLY A 188 -1.51 7.87 -18.72
N ALA A 189 -2.67 8.53 -18.68
CA ALA A 189 -3.46 8.68 -17.46
C ALA A 189 -3.90 7.33 -16.86
N GLU A 190 -4.17 6.33 -17.70
CA GLU A 190 -4.55 4.98 -17.26
C GLU A 190 -3.42 4.25 -16.55
N ALA A 191 -2.16 4.43 -16.98
CA ALA A 191 -1.00 3.83 -16.33
C ALA A 191 -0.77 4.42 -14.95
N VAL A 192 -0.84 5.75 -14.85
CA VAL A 192 -0.73 6.46 -13.57
C VAL A 192 -1.81 6.00 -12.61
N GLN A 193 -3.06 5.91 -13.08
CA GLN A 193 -4.17 5.42 -12.26
C GLN A 193 -4.00 3.96 -11.85
N ALA A 194 -3.61 3.07 -12.76
CA ALA A 194 -3.43 1.66 -12.45
C ALA A 194 -2.30 1.43 -11.44
N ILE A 195 -1.17 2.14 -11.56
CA ILE A 195 -0.07 2.07 -10.59
C ILE A 195 -0.50 2.63 -9.24
N HIS A 196 -1.17 3.80 -9.23
CA HIS A 196 -1.66 4.39 -7.99
C HIS A 196 -2.70 3.49 -7.30
N PHE A 197 -3.70 2.99 -8.03
CA PHE A 197 -4.72 2.13 -7.44
C PHE A 197 -4.18 0.76 -7.07
N GLY A 198 -3.33 0.16 -7.90
CA GLY A 198 -2.74 -1.14 -7.64
C GLY A 198 -1.84 -1.15 -6.42
N LEU A 199 -0.73 -0.41 -6.46
CA LEU A 199 0.26 -0.46 -5.38
C LEU A 199 -0.27 0.14 -4.07
N ARG A 200 -0.94 1.30 -4.15
CA ARG A 200 -1.41 1.97 -2.94
C ARG A 200 -2.79 1.48 -2.53
N SER A 201 -3.81 1.69 -3.35
CA SER A 201 -5.18 1.45 -2.91
C SER A 201 -5.49 -0.03 -2.67
N TRP A 202 -4.94 -0.94 -3.47
CA TRP A 202 -5.15 -2.37 -3.28
C TRP A 202 -4.13 -2.92 -2.29
N CYS A 203 -2.85 -2.87 -2.65
CA CYS A 203 -1.82 -3.64 -1.95
C CYS A 203 -1.47 -3.05 -0.58
N ALA A 204 -1.40 -1.73 -0.44
CA ALA A 204 -1.09 -1.08 0.84
C ALA A 204 -2.35 -0.84 1.70
N ASP A 205 -3.36 -0.16 1.17
CA ASP A 205 -4.50 0.32 1.97
C ASP A 205 -5.51 -0.79 2.31
N GLN A 206 -5.82 -1.70 1.37
CA GLN A 206 -6.88 -2.70 1.55
C GLN A 206 -6.34 -4.08 1.95
N LEU A 207 -5.38 -4.60 1.19
CA LEU A 207 -4.81 -5.94 1.37
C LEU A 207 -3.66 -5.94 2.40
N GLY A 208 -2.95 -4.82 2.54
CA GLY A 208 -2.01 -4.60 3.63
C GLY A 208 -0.71 -5.41 3.56
N PHE A 209 -0.30 -5.88 2.38
CA PHE A 209 0.99 -6.59 2.20
C PHE A 209 2.10 -5.70 1.61
N LEU A 210 1.79 -4.44 1.30
CA LEU A 210 2.77 -3.39 1.05
C LEU A 210 2.63 -2.27 2.09
N ASP A 211 3.71 -1.52 2.30
CA ASP A 211 3.67 -0.20 2.95
C ASP A 211 4.22 0.88 2.02
N VAL A 212 3.97 2.15 2.33
CA VAL A 212 4.32 3.30 1.48
C VAL A 212 4.88 4.47 2.31
N ALA A 213 6.03 4.97 1.91
CA ALA A 213 6.69 6.16 2.46
C ALA A 213 6.92 7.24 1.39
N TYR A 214 6.18 8.35 1.48
CA TYR A 214 6.30 9.51 0.58
C TYR A 214 7.53 10.39 0.83
N LYS A 215 8.34 10.63 -0.20
CA LYS A 215 9.51 11.49 -0.11
C LYS A 215 9.17 12.97 -0.37
N PRO A 216 9.99 13.91 0.13
CA PRO A 216 9.78 15.34 -0.10
C PRO A 216 9.85 15.79 -1.57
N ASP A 217 10.46 14.98 -2.44
CA ASP A 217 10.58 15.23 -3.87
C ASP A 217 9.34 14.78 -4.68
N GLY A 218 8.27 14.33 -4.00
CA GLY A 218 7.05 13.84 -4.61
C GLY A 218 7.10 12.38 -5.09
N THR A 219 8.23 11.69 -4.92
CA THR A 219 8.32 10.23 -5.11
C THR A 219 7.86 9.49 -3.85
N TYR A 220 7.70 8.17 -3.93
CA TYR A 220 7.49 7.35 -2.75
C TYR A 220 8.22 6.02 -2.84
N THR A 221 8.68 5.53 -1.70
CA THR A 221 9.18 4.16 -1.55
C THR A 221 8.02 3.28 -1.13
N THR A 222 7.90 2.10 -1.73
CA THR A 222 6.99 1.05 -1.26
C THR A 222 7.74 -0.26 -1.11
N TYR A 223 7.37 -1.04 -0.10
CA TYR A 223 8.07 -2.28 0.23
C TYR A 223 7.10 -3.36 0.73
N PRO A 224 7.43 -4.65 0.54
CA PRO A 224 6.62 -5.75 1.05
C PRO A 224 6.69 -5.85 2.57
N LYS A 225 5.54 -6.11 3.19
CA LYS A 225 5.41 -6.36 4.63
C LYS A 225 4.44 -7.49 4.91
N HIS A 226 4.53 -8.10 6.09
CA HIS A 226 3.56 -9.10 6.51
C HIS A 226 2.18 -8.47 6.72
N ILE A 227 1.12 -9.19 6.29
CA ILE A 227 -0.28 -8.78 6.46
C ILE A 227 -0.64 -8.75 7.95
N ALA A 228 -0.20 -9.76 8.70
CA ALA A 228 -0.28 -9.84 10.14
C ALA A 228 1.09 -9.58 10.76
N ALA A 229 1.13 -8.90 11.90
CA ALA A 229 2.38 -8.68 12.63
C ALA A 229 2.96 -10.02 13.10
N LEU A 230 4.12 -10.42 12.57
CA LEU A 230 4.85 -11.60 13.02
C LEU A 230 5.78 -11.30 14.21
N LEU A 231 6.26 -10.06 14.29
CA LEU A 231 7.04 -9.58 15.41
C LEU A 231 6.12 -8.91 16.43
N SER A 232 6.27 -9.31 17.70
CA SER A 232 5.68 -8.57 18.80
C SER A 232 6.31 -7.18 18.90
N ASP A 233 5.60 -6.21 19.48
CA ASP A 233 6.15 -4.86 19.68
C ASP A 233 7.40 -4.87 20.56
N HIS A 234 7.52 -5.84 21.48
CA HIS A 234 8.72 -6.03 22.29
C HIS A 234 9.91 -6.55 21.46
N ASP A 235 9.70 -7.60 20.65
CA ASP A 235 10.79 -8.13 19.81
C ASP A 235 11.24 -7.09 18.77
N LEU A 236 10.29 -6.33 18.24
CA LEU A 236 10.59 -5.20 17.36
C LEU A 236 11.39 -4.12 18.10
N ALA A 237 11.01 -3.76 19.32
CA ALA A 237 11.76 -2.81 20.15
C ALA A 237 13.20 -3.27 20.39
N VAL A 238 13.42 -4.55 20.72
CA VAL A 238 14.76 -5.11 20.93
C VAL A 238 15.59 -4.98 19.65
N ARG A 239 15.05 -5.34 18.49
CA ARG A 239 15.75 -5.25 17.20
C ARG A 239 16.04 -3.81 16.80
N MET A 240 15.05 -2.93 16.93
CA MET A 240 15.21 -1.49 16.71
C MET A 240 16.36 -0.94 17.53
N PHE A 241 16.37 -1.19 18.85
CA PHE A 241 17.39 -0.70 19.74
C PHE A 241 18.79 -1.21 19.35
N ALA A 242 18.91 -2.50 19.02
CA ALA A 242 20.16 -3.11 18.59
C ALA A 242 20.74 -2.48 17.31
N GLY A 243 19.90 -1.97 16.42
CA GLY A 243 20.30 -1.28 15.19
C GLY A 243 20.70 0.20 15.36
N LEU A 244 20.60 0.75 16.58
CA LEU A 244 20.97 2.16 16.82
C LEU A 244 22.48 2.35 16.87
N GLN A 245 22.95 3.43 16.24
CA GLN A 245 24.33 3.89 16.35
C GLN A 245 24.42 4.98 17.42
N PHE A 246 25.18 4.71 18.48
CA PHE A 246 25.38 5.65 19.59
C PHE A 246 26.67 6.45 19.40
N THR A 247 26.58 7.76 19.58
CA THR A 247 27.73 8.64 19.77
C THR A 247 27.73 9.04 21.24
N ASP A 248 28.81 8.71 21.95
CA ASP A 248 28.84 8.68 23.42
C ASP A 248 27.70 7.79 23.97
N ASP A 249 26.71 8.39 24.63
CA ASP A 249 25.56 7.71 25.22
C ASP A 249 24.24 7.93 24.48
N TRP A 250 24.22 8.74 23.41
CA TRP A 250 22.99 9.09 22.70
C TRP A 250 23.04 8.62 21.24
N ALA A 251 21.93 8.04 20.79
CA ALA A 251 21.64 7.85 19.38
C ALA A 251 20.64 8.94 18.95
N THR A 252 20.91 9.58 17.80
CA THR A 252 19.97 10.53 17.19
C THR A 252 19.55 10.00 15.83
N VAL A 253 18.26 9.75 15.65
CA VAL A 253 17.75 9.24 14.37
C VAL A 253 16.61 10.10 13.85
N ARG A 254 16.55 10.27 12.53
CA ARG A 254 15.45 10.93 11.84
C ARG A 254 14.29 9.96 11.69
N ILE A 255 13.15 10.26 12.32
CA ILE A 255 12.03 9.33 12.48
C ILE A 255 11.52 8.77 11.13
N PRO A 256 11.26 9.60 10.09
CA PRO A 256 10.78 9.10 8.80
C PRO A 256 11.73 8.16 8.06
N GLU A 257 13.04 8.27 8.29
CA GLU A 257 14.07 7.45 7.65
C GLU A 257 14.27 6.17 8.43
N TYR A 258 14.39 6.29 9.75
CA TYR A 258 14.54 5.15 10.65
C TYR A 258 13.32 4.21 10.59
N ALA A 259 12.10 4.75 10.60
CA ALA A 259 10.89 3.94 10.50
C ALA A 259 10.80 3.17 9.16
N LEU A 260 11.26 3.79 8.07
CA LEU A 260 11.32 3.15 6.75
C LEU A 260 12.38 2.04 6.73
N ALA A 261 13.58 2.32 7.25
CA ALA A 261 14.67 1.34 7.29
C ALA A 261 14.27 0.08 8.10
N VAL A 262 13.76 0.28 9.32
CA VAL A 262 13.24 -0.80 10.17
C VAL A 262 12.10 -1.56 9.48
N GLY A 263 11.18 -0.83 8.83
CA GLY A 263 10.06 -1.42 8.11
C GLY A 263 10.52 -2.34 6.98
N ILE A 264 11.49 -1.91 6.18
CA ILE A 264 12.08 -2.70 5.09
C ILE A 264 12.82 -3.91 5.66
N GLU A 265 13.68 -3.71 6.65
CA GLU A 265 14.55 -4.76 7.21
C GLU A 265 13.73 -5.87 7.90
N HIS A 266 12.70 -5.51 8.65
CA HIS A 266 11.93 -6.46 9.45
C HIS A 266 10.55 -6.79 8.88
N ARG A 267 10.22 -6.29 7.68
CA ARG A 267 8.95 -6.54 6.99
C ARG A 267 7.72 -6.15 7.83
N VAL A 268 7.86 -5.08 8.62
CA VAL A 268 6.80 -4.52 9.48
C VAL A 268 6.28 -3.20 8.92
N SER A 269 5.11 -2.77 9.40
CA SER A 269 4.56 -1.48 8.99
C SER A 269 5.27 -0.29 9.65
N ILE A 270 5.32 0.83 8.95
CA ILE A 270 5.82 2.11 9.47
C ILE A 270 5.06 2.51 10.74
N GLU A 271 3.76 2.27 10.79
CA GLU A 271 2.93 2.59 11.95
C GLU A 271 3.24 1.70 13.16
N GLN A 272 3.59 0.42 12.96
CA GLN A 272 4.05 -0.44 14.06
C GLN A 272 5.37 0.07 14.65
N THR A 273 6.35 0.41 13.79
CA THR A 273 7.62 1.00 14.24
C THR A 273 7.41 2.29 15.02
N LYS A 274 6.51 3.17 14.54
CA LYS A 274 6.15 4.39 15.29
C LYS A 274 5.40 4.10 16.58
N GLY A 275 4.61 3.02 16.64
CA GLY A 275 3.99 2.53 17.86
C GLY A 275 5.03 2.28 18.94
N VAL A 276 6.09 1.55 18.59
CA VAL A 276 7.23 1.29 19.49
C VAL A 276 7.93 2.59 19.91
N LEU A 277 8.28 3.47 18.95
CA LEU A 277 8.92 4.75 19.26
C LEU A 277 8.05 5.63 20.19
N ARG A 278 6.73 5.62 20.00
CA ARG A 278 5.78 6.31 20.86
C ARG A 278 5.80 5.72 22.26
N GLY A 279 5.78 4.39 22.37
CA GLY A 279 5.91 3.68 23.65
C GLY A 279 7.17 4.10 24.40
N TRP A 280 8.32 4.14 23.73
CA TRP A 280 9.57 4.61 24.31
C TRP A 280 9.52 6.05 24.81
N LEU A 281 8.98 6.98 23.99
CA LEU A 281 8.83 8.39 24.37
C LEU A 281 7.92 8.57 25.58
N THR A 282 6.85 7.79 25.68
CA THR A 282 5.88 7.90 26.76
C THR A 282 6.40 7.26 28.05
N ALA A 283 7.01 6.08 27.96
CA ALA A 283 7.47 5.32 29.13
C ALA A 283 8.79 5.86 29.72
N HIS A 284 9.63 6.52 28.91
CA HIS A 284 11.00 6.88 29.32
C HIS A 284 11.40 8.32 28.95
N PRO A 285 10.69 9.36 29.43
CA PRO A 285 10.93 10.76 29.04
C PRO A 285 12.33 11.31 29.40
N GLY A 286 13.05 10.67 30.34
CA GLY A 286 14.44 11.02 30.67
C GLY A 286 15.50 10.33 29.80
N LEU A 287 15.12 9.27 29.08
CA LEU A 287 16.01 8.50 28.21
C LEU A 287 15.68 8.68 26.73
N VAL A 288 14.50 9.21 26.42
CA VAL A 288 13.99 9.34 25.07
C VAL A 288 13.33 10.70 24.91
N SER A 289 13.77 11.48 23.93
CA SER A 289 13.21 12.80 23.65
C SER A 289 12.99 13.03 22.15
N GLY A 290 11.94 13.78 21.81
CA GLY A 290 11.59 14.10 20.44
C GLY A 290 11.93 15.53 20.07
N VAL A 291 12.42 15.74 18.84
CA VAL A 291 12.67 17.08 18.30
C VAL A 291 11.45 17.56 17.50
N PRO A 292 10.69 18.55 17.99
CA PRO A 292 9.50 19.04 17.30
C PRO A 292 9.87 19.71 15.98
N THR A 293 8.96 19.62 15.01
CA THR A 293 9.06 20.28 13.71
C THR A 293 7.70 20.85 13.29
N ARG A 294 7.73 21.85 12.41
CA ARG A 294 6.51 22.51 11.92
C ARG A 294 6.03 21.83 10.64
N VAL A 295 4.71 21.79 10.44
CA VAL A 295 4.07 21.29 9.22
C VAL A 295 4.66 21.93 7.97
N GLY A 296 4.83 23.26 7.97
CA GLY A 296 5.39 23.97 6.82
C GLY A 296 6.80 23.55 6.41
N PHE A 297 7.62 23.04 7.34
CA PHE A 297 8.93 22.46 6.99
C PHE A 297 8.79 21.06 6.39
N ILE A 298 7.83 20.27 6.87
CA ILE A 298 7.55 18.94 6.33
C ILE A 298 7.00 19.01 4.91
N THR A 299 6.10 19.97 4.67
CA THR A 299 5.35 20.09 3.42
C THR A 299 5.94 21.10 2.43
N ALA A 300 7.10 21.68 2.76
CA ALA A 300 7.78 22.64 1.88
C ALA A 300 8.04 22.00 0.51
N GLY A 301 7.59 22.67 -0.56
CA GLY A 301 7.75 22.21 -1.94
C GLY A 301 6.78 21.12 -2.39
N LEU A 302 5.90 20.61 -1.51
CA LEU A 302 4.91 19.60 -1.85
C LEU A 302 3.57 20.22 -2.30
N PRO A 303 2.91 19.64 -3.32
CA PRO A 303 1.51 19.97 -3.63
C PRO A 303 0.60 19.71 -2.43
N GLU A 304 -0.41 20.55 -2.23
CA GLU A 304 -1.38 20.43 -1.12
C GLU A 304 -2.02 19.04 -1.03
N SER A 305 -2.32 18.43 -2.19
CA SER A 305 -2.87 17.08 -2.28
C SER A 305 -1.96 15.97 -1.71
N GLN A 306 -0.70 16.28 -1.40
CA GLN A 306 0.28 15.35 -0.84
C GLN A 306 0.64 15.67 0.63
N HIS A 307 0.13 16.76 1.22
CA HIS A 307 0.51 17.18 2.57
C HIS A 307 0.20 16.12 3.61
N ASP A 308 -1.03 15.61 3.63
CA ASP A 308 -1.44 14.55 4.56
C ASP A 308 -0.57 13.29 4.44
N LEU A 309 -0.16 12.96 3.21
CA LEU A 309 0.66 11.79 2.92
C LEU A 309 2.10 11.97 3.41
N ALA A 310 2.66 13.16 3.28
CA ALA A 310 3.97 13.48 3.84
C ALA A 310 3.94 13.48 5.37
N LEU A 311 2.90 14.06 5.98
CA LEU A 311 2.72 14.12 7.42
C LEU A 311 2.55 12.73 8.06
N LYS A 312 1.93 11.79 7.34
CA LYS A 312 1.82 10.38 7.73
C LYS A 312 3.16 9.68 7.94
N ARG A 313 4.32 10.27 7.61
CA ARG A 313 5.63 9.66 7.92
C ARG A 313 6.18 10.06 9.28
N TYR A 314 5.66 11.11 9.86
CA TYR A 314 6.15 11.68 11.10
C TYR A 314 5.41 11.07 12.29
N LEU A 315 6.06 11.08 13.45
CA LEU A 315 5.43 10.77 14.72
C LEU A 315 4.82 12.06 15.29
N LYS A 316 3.66 11.96 15.95
CA LYS A 316 3.10 13.04 16.76
C LYS A 316 3.40 12.81 18.23
N SER A 317 3.86 13.85 18.92
CA SER A 317 3.94 13.89 20.37
C SER A 317 2.54 13.89 21.02
N SER A 318 2.49 13.70 22.34
CA SER A 318 1.26 13.85 23.14
C SER A 318 0.66 15.25 23.05
N SER A 319 1.48 16.28 22.83
CA SER A 319 1.04 17.67 22.59
C SER A 319 0.54 17.94 21.17
N GLY A 320 0.54 16.93 20.29
CA GLY A 320 0.10 17.05 18.89
C GLY A 320 1.15 17.61 17.93
N ALA A 321 2.36 17.92 18.40
CA ALA A 321 3.46 18.39 17.56
C ALA A 321 4.05 17.23 16.75
N TYR A 322 4.41 17.48 15.49
CA TYR A 322 5.16 16.51 14.69
C TYR A 322 6.62 16.46 15.13
N LEU A 323 7.22 15.27 15.16
CA LEU A 323 8.60 15.06 15.58
C LEU A 323 9.46 14.67 14.37
N SER A 324 10.54 15.41 14.14
CA SER A 324 11.48 15.14 13.03
C SER A 324 12.53 14.10 13.41
N HIS A 325 13.08 14.21 14.62
CA HIS A 325 14.11 13.35 15.16
C HIS A 325 13.70 12.83 16.53
N ILE A 326 14.34 11.73 16.93
CA ILE A 326 14.26 11.18 18.27
C ILE A 326 15.69 10.95 18.78
N HIS A 327 15.94 11.35 20.03
CA HIS A 327 17.16 11.06 20.76
C HIS A 327 16.88 9.92 21.72
N ILE A 328 17.76 8.92 21.74
CA ILE A 328 17.61 7.70 22.54
C ILE A 328 18.91 7.48 23.32
N HIS A 329 18.81 7.43 24.64
CA HIS A 329 19.94 7.17 25.53
C HIS A 329 20.24 5.67 25.59
N ARG A 330 21.53 5.32 25.70
CA ARG A 330 22.00 3.94 25.74
C ARG A 330 21.39 3.13 26.89
N SER A 331 21.14 3.76 28.05
CA SER A 331 20.53 3.08 29.21
C SER A 331 19.11 2.58 28.97
N LEU A 332 18.43 2.99 27.88
CA LEU A 332 17.15 2.41 27.49
C LEU A 332 17.26 0.89 27.24
N CYS A 333 18.47 0.38 26.91
CA CYS A 333 18.73 -1.04 26.69
C CYS A 333 18.19 -1.93 27.83
N TRP A 334 18.39 -1.49 29.08
CA TRP A 334 17.98 -2.25 30.26
C TRP A 334 16.46 -2.40 30.33
N HIS A 335 15.72 -1.36 29.97
CA HIS A 335 14.24 -1.38 29.96
C HIS A 335 13.69 -2.18 28.79
N VAL A 336 14.29 -2.03 27.60
CA VAL A 336 13.88 -2.74 26.38
C VAL A 336 14.11 -4.24 26.52
N GLN A 337 15.22 -4.66 27.15
CA GLN A 337 15.53 -6.08 27.33
C GLN A 337 14.78 -6.73 28.50
N ASN A 338 14.46 -5.99 29.57
CA ASN A 338 13.90 -6.56 30.81
C ASN A 338 12.39 -6.34 31.00
N ARG A 339 11.61 -6.15 29.91
CA ARG A 339 10.13 -6.08 29.92
C ARG A 339 9.48 -4.97 30.76
N VAL A 340 10.16 -3.85 31.02
CA VAL A 340 9.51 -2.69 31.68
C VAL A 340 8.86 -1.79 30.63
N MET A 341 7.91 -2.32 29.87
CA MET A 341 7.00 -1.55 29.01
C MET A 341 5.59 -1.93 29.43
N GLN A 342 5.08 -1.33 30.52
CA GLN A 342 3.66 -1.39 30.84
C GLN A 342 2.91 -0.34 29.99
N PRO A 343 1.69 -0.66 29.51
CA PRO A 343 0.93 0.17 28.57
C PRO A 343 0.51 1.53 29.12
#